data_AF-A0A2T3CNR1-F1
#
_entry.id   AF-A0A2T3CNR1-F1
#
_cell.length_a   1.000
_cell.length_b   1.000
_cell.length_c   1.000
_cell.angle_alpha   90.00
_cell.angle_beta   90.00
_cell.angle_gamma   90.00
#
_symmetry.space_group_name_H-M   'P 1'
#
loop_
_entity.id
_entity.type
_entity.pdbx_description
1 polymer ?
#
loop_
_entity_poly.entity_id
_entity_poly.type
_entity_poly.pdbx_seq_one_letter_code
_entity_poly.pdbx_strand_id
1 'polypeptide(L)'
;MDRMKKLTLCAWIERLGSSHDALINQGILPNLPLKSLFYGHDVETFPAAPGLELEFSTGSAKLKCVHVTLISTLPDELTYRGELPERLRGVTTGKTAREILGAPYRSHPPVQMPLPMGQTGGWEAFTYDCTCNPPVSVMLQYTSSQQVCDVAFFQEPIMAQEV
;
A
#
# COMPACT_ATOMS: atom_id res chain seq x y z
N MET A 1 -21.65 15.88 11.11
CA MET A 1 -20.51 15.27 10.41
C MET A 1 -20.25 13.94 11.08
N ASP A 2 -20.61 12.86 10.40
CA ASP A 2 -20.45 11.51 10.93
C ASP A 2 -18.95 11.22 11.05
N ARG A 3 -18.49 10.82 12.24
CA ARG A 3 -17.06 10.57 12.47
C ARG A 3 -16.72 9.23 11.82
N MET A 4 -15.92 9.26 10.77
CA MET A 4 -15.25 8.07 10.25
C MET A 4 -14.57 7.34 11.42
N LYS A 5 -14.84 6.04 11.56
CA LYS A 5 -14.20 5.24 12.60
C LYS A 5 -12.71 5.17 12.28
N LYS A 6 -11.86 5.70 13.17
CA LYS A 6 -10.41 5.60 13.00
C LYS A 6 -10.00 4.14 13.18
N LEU A 7 -9.76 3.46 12.07
CA LEU A 7 -9.27 2.08 12.05
C LEU A 7 -7.75 2.03 12.16
N THR A 8 -7.25 0.91 12.65
CA THR A 8 -5.81 0.58 12.61
C THR A 8 -5.43 0.12 11.19
N LEU A 9 -4.14 0.14 10.88
CA LEU A 9 -3.63 -0.35 9.60
C LEU A 9 -3.95 -1.85 9.41
N CYS A 10 -3.80 -2.68 10.45
CA CYS A 10 -4.20 -4.10 10.39
C CYS A 10 -5.68 -4.27 10.01
N ALA A 11 -6.57 -3.46 10.56
CA ALA A 11 -7.99 -3.52 10.23
C ALA A 11 -8.26 -3.15 8.75
N TRP A 12 -7.47 -2.28 8.14
CA TRP A 12 -7.56 -2.03 6.69
C TRP A 12 -7.05 -3.20 5.86
N ILE A 13 -5.93 -3.80 6.25
CA ILE A 13 -5.35 -4.97 5.57
C ILE A 13 -6.35 -6.14 5.55
N GLU A 14 -7.02 -6.41 6.68
CA GLU A 14 -8.07 -7.43 6.80
C GLU A 14 -9.27 -7.20 5.87
N ARG A 15 -9.44 -5.98 5.35
CA ARG A 15 -10.56 -5.59 4.49
C ARG A 15 -10.22 -5.58 3.01
N LEU A 16 -8.99 -5.90 2.63
CA LEU A 16 -8.63 -6.10 1.23
C LEU A 16 -9.65 -7.05 0.55
N GLY A 17 -10.11 -6.66 -0.63
CA GLY A 17 -11.17 -7.33 -1.39
C GLY A 17 -12.61 -6.87 -1.08
N SER A 18 -12.84 -6.14 0.01
CA SER A 18 -14.16 -5.57 0.35
C SER A 18 -14.57 -4.50 -0.66
N SER A 19 -15.86 -4.45 -1.02
CA SER A 19 -16.38 -3.39 -1.88
C SER A 19 -16.53 -2.07 -1.11
N HIS A 20 -16.42 -0.96 -1.82
CA HIS A 20 -16.64 0.39 -1.29
C HIS A 20 -18.02 0.51 -0.62
N ASP A 21 -19.07 0.03 -1.27
CA ASP A 21 -20.43 0.02 -0.71
C ASP A 21 -20.53 -0.79 0.60
N ALA A 22 -19.84 -1.93 0.69
CA ALA A 22 -19.83 -2.71 1.93
C ALA A 22 -19.18 -1.96 3.08
N LEU A 23 -18.10 -1.22 2.81
CA LEU A 23 -17.42 -0.39 3.81
C LEU A 23 -18.29 0.82 4.23
N ILE A 24 -19.07 1.40 3.31
CA ILE A 24 -20.05 2.45 3.63
C ILE A 24 -21.18 1.89 4.50
N ASN A 25 -21.77 0.76 4.10
CA ASN A 25 -22.89 0.13 4.82
C ASN A 25 -22.51 -0.32 6.24
N GLN A 26 -21.23 -0.64 6.47
CA GLN A 26 -20.68 -0.94 7.80
C GLN A 26 -20.34 0.32 8.63
N GLY A 27 -20.54 1.52 8.08
CA GLY A 27 -20.18 2.79 8.73
C GLY A 27 -18.68 3.00 8.89
N ILE A 28 -17.85 2.28 8.11
CA ILE A 28 -16.39 2.41 8.13
C ILE A 28 -15.96 3.62 7.30
N LEU A 29 -16.49 3.70 6.08
CA LEU A 29 -16.25 4.82 5.17
C LEU A 29 -17.48 5.72 5.09
N PRO A 30 -17.31 7.04 4.95
CA PRO A 30 -18.40 7.92 4.61
C PRO A 30 -18.85 7.65 3.16
N ASN A 31 -20.12 7.93 2.86
CA ASN A 31 -20.65 7.86 1.49
C ASN A 31 -20.13 9.05 0.66
N LEU A 32 -18.86 8.98 0.26
CA LEU A 32 -18.18 9.95 -0.57
C LEU A 32 -17.63 9.25 -1.82
N PRO A 33 -17.57 9.95 -2.97
CA PRO A 33 -17.03 9.36 -4.19
C PRO A 33 -15.53 9.08 -4.04
N LEU A 34 -15.09 7.98 -4.66
CA LEU A 34 -13.68 7.71 -4.90
C LEU A 34 -13.10 8.73 -5.90
N LYS A 35 -11.80 8.99 -5.83
CA LYS A 35 -11.13 9.93 -6.73
C LYS A 35 -10.27 9.16 -7.73
N SER A 36 -10.38 9.48 -9.01
CA SER A 36 -9.41 8.98 -9.98
C SER A 36 -8.16 9.87 -9.95
N LEU A 37 -6.98 9.26 -9.81
CA LEU A 37 -5.70 9.99 -9.87
C LEU A 37 -5.40 10.48 -11.30
N PHE A 38 -5.72 9.66 -12.31
CA PHE A 38 -5.55 9.97 -13.72
C PHE A 38 -6.62 9.30 -14.58
N TYR A 39 -7.12 10.02 -15.59
CA TYR A 39 -8.11 9.49 -16.53
C TYR A 39 -7.53 8.26 -17.27
N GLY A 40 -8.23 7.12 -17.22
CA GLY A 40 -7.82 5.89 -17.90
C GLY A 40 -6.95 4.93 -17.07
N HIS A 41 -6.74 5.18 -15.78
CA HIS A 41 -6.18 4.19 -14.86
C HIS A 41 -7.26 3.33 -14.21
N ASP A 42 -6.97 2.05 -13.99
CA ASP A 42 -7.88 1.06 -13.39
C ASP A 42 -7.97 1.15 -11.85
N VAL A 43 -7.61 2.30 -11.28
CA VAL A 43 -7.65 2.55 -9.83
C VAL A 43 -8.31 3.88 -9.48
N GLU A 44 -9.11 3.83 -8.42
CA GLU A 44 -9.71 5.00 -7.77
C GLU A 44 -9.31 5.00 -6.31
N THR A 45 -9.05 6.17 -5.72
CA THR A 45 -8.43 6.27 -4.40
C THR A 45 -9.28 7.02 -3.40
N PHE A 46 -9.05 6.71 -2.12
CA PHE A 46 -9.68 7.35 -0.98
C PHE A 46 -8.66 7.60 0.15
N PRO A 47 -8.43 8.85 0.56
CA PRO A 47 -7.52 9.15 1.67
C PRO A 47 -8.20 8.85 3.02
N ALA A 48 -7.86 7.73 3.65
CA ALA A 48 -8.46 7.31 4.93
C ALA A 48 -7.85 8.04 6.14
N ALA A 49 -6.56 8.40 6.07
CA ALA A 49 -5.87 9.22 7.06
C ALA A 49 -4.64 9.89 6.43
N PRO A 50 -3.99 10.87 7.10
CA PRO A 50 -2.70 11.40 6.63
C PRO A 50 -1.68 10.27 6.36
N GLY A 51 -1.16 10.21 5.14
CA GLY A 51 -0.24 9.18 4.66
C GLY A 51 -0.82 7.77 4.54
N LEU A 52 -2.14 7.61 4.60
CA LEU A 52 -2.84 6.34 4.39
C LEU A 52 -3.87 6.51 3.27
N GLU A 53 -3.59 5.89 2.15
CA GLU A 53 -4.44 5.89 0.97
C GLU A 53 -4.99 4.49 0.68
N LEU A 54 -6.27 4.43 0.33
CA LEU A 54 -6.95 3.21 -0.07
C LEU A 54 -7.13 3.25 -1.58
N GLU A 55 -6.70 2.20 -2.28
CA GLU A 55 -6.93 2.07 -3.72
C GLU A 55 -7.99 1.01 -3.99
N PHE A 56 -8.96 1.37 -4.83
CA PHE A 56 -10.04 0.52 -5.26
C PHE A 56 -9.91 0.25 -6.76
N SER A 57 -10.28 -0.95 -7.17
CA SER A 57 -10.40 -1.30 -8.59
C SER A 57 -11.51 -0.50 -9.27
N THR A 58 -11.20 0.10 -10.42
CA THR A 58 -12.22 0.72 -11.27
C THR A 58 -13.28 -0.32 -11.70
N GLY A 59 -14.54 0.08 -11.69
CA GLY A 59 -15.68 -0.75 -12.10
C GLY A 59 -16.20 -1.66 -10.98
N SER A 60 -15.34 -2.49 -10.36
CA SER A 60 -15.79 -3.39 -9.27
C SER A 60 -15.76 -2.74 -7.88
N ALA A 61 -15.09 -1.61 -7.75
CA ALA A 61 -14.96 -0.82 -6.53
C ALA A 61 -14.52 -1.65 -5.31
N LYS A 62 -13.68 -2.67 -5.53
CA LYS A 62 -13.09 -3.49 -4.46
C LYS A 62 -11.76 -2.90 -4.01
N LEU A 63 -11.56 -2.82 -2.70
CA LEU A 63 -10.31 -2.39 -2.06
C LEU A 63 -9.18 -3.34 -2.49
N LYS A 64 -8.26 -2.83 -3.30
CA LYS A 64 -7.15 -3.58 -3.88
C LYS A 64 -5.84 -3.36 -3.15
N CYS A 65 -5.61 -2.14 -2.68
CA CYS A 65 -4.37 -1.75 -2.04
C CYS A 65 -4.63 -0.86 -0.82
N VAL A 66 -3.83 -1.06 0.20
CA VAL A 66 -3.68 -0.14 1.34
C VAL A 66 -2.25 0.40 1.28
N HIS A 67 -2.12 1.66 0.92
CA HIS A 67 -0.84 2.34 0.66
C HIS A 67 -0.49 3.27 1.82
N VAL A 68 0.76 3.23 2.28
CA VAL A 68 1.22 3.89 3.50
C VAL A 68 2.54 4.61 3.28
N THR A 69 2.48 5.95 3.28
CA THR A 69 3.66 6.80 3.19
C THR A 69 4.34 6.93 4.55
N LEU A 70 5.59 6.46 4.66
CA LEU A 70 6.41 6.57 5.86
C LEU A 70 7.38 7.74 5.82
N ILE A 71 7.95 8.01 4.64
CA ILE A 71 8.85 9.12 4.38
C ILE A 71 8.32 9.85 3.16
N SER A 72 8.02 11.15 3.32
CA SER A 72 7.61 11.98 2.19
C SER A 72 8.77 12.10 1.19
N THR A 73 8.48 11.75 -0.06
CA THR A 73 9.41 11.88 -1.19
C THR A 73 8.93 12.90 -2.22
N LEU A 74 7.66 13.33 -2.12
CA LEU A 74 7.06 14.37 -2.93
C LEU A 74 6.66 15.60 -2.10
N PRO A 75 6.63 16.80 -2.69
CA PRO A 75 6.09 17.99 -2.03
C PRO A 75 4.64 17.77 -1.56
N ASP A 76 4.31 18.30 -0.39
CA ASP A 76 2.98 18.24 0.24
C ASP A 76 2.43 16.83 0.57
N GLU A 77 3.26 15.79 0.41
CA GLU A 77 2.91 14.43 0.78
C GLU A 77 2.86 14.27 2.30
N LEU A 78 1.72 13.79 2.82
CA LEU A 78 1.53 13.57 4.24
C LEU A 78 2.12 12.22 4.67
N THR A 79 2.84 12.19 5.78
CA THR A 79 3.39 10.96 6.36
C THR A 79 2.43 10.31 7.35
N TYR A 80 2.30 8.99 7.29
CA TYR A 80 1.54 8.20 8.25
C TYR A 80 2.20 8.21 9.63
N ARG A 81 1.39 8.43 10.67
CA ARG A 81 1.84 8.45 12.07
C ARG A 81 1.20 7.39 12.95
N GLY A 82 0.44 6.47 12.36
CA GLY A 82 -0.09 5.34 13.09
C GLY A 82 0.94 4.22 13.22
N GLU A 83 0.58 3.17 13.95
CA GLU A 83 1.44 2.01 14.12
C GLU A 83 1.43 1.13 12.87
N LEU A 84 2.60 0.64 12.48
CA LEU A 84 2.76 -0.44 11.51
C LEU A 84 2.41 -1.78 12.16
N PRO A 85 1.99 -2.79 11.38
CA PRO A 85 1.79 -4.14 11.90
C PRO A 85 3.06 -4.67 12.56
N GLU A 86 2.90 -5.49 13.60
CA GLU A 86 4.03 -5.99 14.39
C GLU A 86 5.09 -6.72 13.55
N ARG A 87 4.68 -7.42 12.50
CA ARG A 87 5.59 -8.10 11.56
C ARG A 87 6.52 -7.14 10.81
N LEU A 88 6.16 -5.86 10.67
CA LEU A 88 7.00 -4.83 10.06
C LEU A 88 7.80 -4.00 11.09
N ARG A 89 7.69 -4.33 12.38
CA ARG A 89 8.45 -3.61 13.41
C ARG A 89 9.95 -3.77 13.17
N GLY A 90 10.65 -2.65 12.96
CA GLY A 90 12.09 -2.63 12.68
C GLY A 90 12.47 -2.70 11.20
N VAL A 91 11.50 -2.87 10.29
CA VAL A 91 11.73 -2.81 8.84
C VAL A 91 11.90 -1.34 8.43
N THR A 92 13.16 -0.89 8.37
CA THR A 92 13.51 0.52 8.07
C THR A 92 14.36 0.68 6.81
N THR A 93 14.97 -0.40 6.34
CA THR A 93 15.79 -0.47 5.12
C THR A 93 15.51 -1.78 4.36
N GLY A 94 15.91 -1.85 3.09
CA GLY A 94 15.86 -3.11 2.34
C GLY A 94 16.67 -4.25 2.98
N LYS A 95 17.74 -3.94 3.74
CA LYS A 95 18.50 -4.95 4.48
C LYS A 95 17.65 -5.54 5.61
N THR A 96 17.12 -4.69 6.49
CA THR A 96 16.26 -5.13 7.62
C THR A 96 14.98 -5.81 7.12
N ALA A 97 14.45 -5.39 5.96
CA ALA A 97 13.29 -6.04 5.35
C ALA A 97 13.59 -7.51 5.04
N ARG A 98 14.70 -7.80 4.37
CA ARG A 98 15.08 -9.17 4.03
C ARG A 98 15.42 -10.02 5.24
N GLU A 99 15.99 -9.42 6.29
CA GLU A 99 16.28 -10.11 7.56
C GLU A 99 14.99 -10.52 8.29
N ILE A 100 13.95 -9.68 8.28
CA ILE A 100 12.70 -9.89 9.03
C ILE A 100 11.67 -10.67 8.20
N LEU A 101 11.54 -10.37 6.90
CA LEU A 101 10.51 -10.91 6.02
C LEU A 101 11.01 -12.06 5.13
N GLY A 102 12.32 -12.32 5.10
CA GLY A 102 12.94 -13.32 4.24
C GLY A 102 13.20 -12.80 2.83
N ALA A 103 13.29 -13.70 1.85
CA ALA A 103 13.56 -13.33 0.47
C ALA A 103 12.31 -12.73 -0.20
N PRO A 104 12.44 -11.60 -0.94
CA PRO A 104 11.34 -11.08 -1.73
C PRO A 104 11.05 -12.01 -2.90
N TYR A 105 9.77 -12.16 -3.25
CA TYR A 105 9.39 -12.93 -4.45
C TYR A 105 9.48 -12.08 -5.72
N ARG A 106 9.53 -10.75 -5.59
CA ARG A 106 9.70 -9.81 -6.69
C ARG A 106 10.49 -8.59 -6.21
N SER A 107 11.34 -8.07 -7.07
CA SER A 107 12.12 -6.87 -6.78
C SER A 107 12.35 -6.07 -8.05
N HIS A 108 12.52 -4.77 -7.87
CA HIS A 108 12.93 -3.86 -8.92
C HIS A 108 14.05 -2.95 -8.39
N PRO A 109 15.20 -2.88 -9.07
CA PRO A 109 16.31 -2.05 -8.61
C PRO A 109 16.00 -0.55 -8.74
N PRO A 110 16.77 0.31 -8.06
CA PRO A 110 16.90 1.74 -8.37
C PRO A 110 17.00 2.02 -9.87
N VAL A 111 16.28 3.03 -10.36
CA VAL A 111 16.33 3.48 -11.76
C VAL A 111 16.76 4.94 -11.80
N GLN A 112 17.61 5.27 -12.77
CA GLN A 112 17.92 6.66 -13.10
C GLN A 112 16.82 7.21 -14.02
N MET A 113 15.94 8.04 -13.48
CA MET A 113 14.94 8.75 -14.26
C MET A 113 15.52 10.05 -14.84
N PRO A 114 14.95 10.58 -15.93
CA PRO A 114 15.27 11.90 -16.44
C PRO A 114 15.07 12.98 -15.37
N LEU A 115 15.79 14.09 -15.51
CA LEU A 115 15.53 15.28 -14.69
C LEU A 115 14.09 15.78 -14.95
N PRO A 116 13.37 16.25 -13.91
CA PRO A 116 13.86 16.53 -12.56
C PRO A 116 13.78 15.34 -11.57
N MET A 117 13.27 14.17 -11.96
CA MET A 117 13.00 13.05 -11.02
C MET A 117 14.26 12.39 -10.45
N GLY A 118 15.35 12.31 -11.23
CA GLY A 118 16.63 11.80 -10.74
C GLY A 118 16.61 10.29 -10.41
N GLN A 119 17.38 9.87 -9.40
CA GLN A 119 17.52 8.46 -9.03
C GLN A 119 16.39 7.99 -8.09
N THR A 120 15.70 6.90 -8.43
CA THR A 120 14.72 6.24 -7.56
C THR A 120 15.38 5.19 -6.66
N GLY A 121 14.76 4.79 -5.55
CA GLY A 121 15.32 3.75 -4.66
C GLY A 121 14.94 2.31 -4.98
N GLY A 122 14.05 2.07 -5.95
CA GLY A 122 13.53 0.74 -6.27
C GLY A 122 12.51 0.23 -5.24
N TRP A 123 12.13 -1.04 -5.35
CA TRP A 123 11.15 -1.67 -4.46
C TRP A 123 11.32 -3.20 -4.40
N GLU A 124 10.78 -3.81 -3.34
CA GLU A 124 10.72 -5.25 -3.15
C GLU A 124 9.34 -5.69 -2.62
N ALA A 125 8.87 -6.85 -3.05
CA ALA A 125 7.61 -7.44 -2.62
C ALA A 125 7.81 -8.79 -1.91
N PHE A 126 7.13 -8.96 -0.79
CA PHE A 126 7.21 -10.10 0.11
C PHE A 126 5.83 -10.68 0.39
N THR A 127 5.75 -11.97 0.67
CA THR A 127 4.52 -12.59 1.15
C THR A 127 4.25 -12.13 2.57
N TYR A 128 3.13 -11.44 2.80
CA TYR A 128 2.77 -10.88 4.10
C TYR A 128 1.90 -11.82 4.93
N ASP A 129 0.88 -12.43 4.33
CA ASP A 129 0.03 -13.43 4.99
C ASP A 129 -0.52 -14.43 3.97
N CYS A 130 -0.16 -15.70 4.12
CA CYS A 130 -0.61 -16.79 3.25
C CYS A 130 -1.90 -17.48 3.73
N THR A 131 -2.43 -17.08 4.90
CA THR A 131 -3.68 -17.65 5.43
C THR A 131 -4.93 -17.01 4.82
N CYS A 132 -4.80 -15.80 4.27
CA CYS A 132 -5.85 -15.17 3.48
C CYS A 132 -5.96 -15.83 2.09
N ASN A 133 -7.17 -15.85 1.52
CA ASN A 133 -7.40 -16.25 0.13
C ASN A 133 -8.14 -15.14 -0.62
N PRO A 134 -7.47 -14.42 -1.55
CA PRO A 134 -6.07 -14.58 -1.94
C PRO A 134 -5.07 -14.13 -0.85
N PRO A 135 -3.81 -14.63 -0.88
CA PRO A 135 -2.76 -14.19 0.03
C PRO A 135 -2.53 -12.68 -0.02
N VAL A 136 -2.13 -12.12 1.12
CA VAL A 136 -1.71 -10.72 1.21
C VAL A 136 -0.22 -10.63 0.96
N SER A 137 0.15 -9.70 0.08
CA SER A 137 1.53 -9.28 -0.16
C SER A 137 1.79 -7.93 0.49
N VAL A 138 3.07 -7.68 0.79
CA VAL A 138 3.57 -6.35 1.16
C VAL A 138 4.68 -5.96 0.20
N MET A 139 4.54 -4.80 -0.43
CA MET A 139 5.60 -4.15 -1.20
C MET A 139 6.18 -3.00 -0.39
N LEU A 140 7.51 -2.92 -0.38
CA LEU A 140 8.28 -1.88 0.26
C LEU A 140 8.98 -1.08 -0.83
N GLN A 141 8.74 0.22 -0.88
CA GLN A 141 9.48 1.14 -1.74
C GLN A 141 10.60 1.80 -0.94
N TYR A 142 11.72 2.04 -1.62
CA TYR A 142 12.88 2.65 -1.01
C TYR A 142 13.17 4.05 -1.55
N THR A 143 13.76 4.87 -0.70
CA THR A 143 14.50 6.08 -1.11
C THR A 143 15.79 5.70 -1.83
N SER A 144 16.43 6.65 -2.51
CA SER A 144 17.78 6.45 -3.07
C SER A 144 18.84 6.09 -2.01
N SER A 145 18.59 6.44 -0.74
CA SER A 145 19.39 6.05 0.44
C SER A 145 19.01 4.67 1.01
N GLN A 146 18.18 3.89 0.32
CA GLN A 146 17.73 2.54 0.70
C GLN A 146 16.89 2.47 1.99
N GLN A 147 16.29 3.59 2.39
CA GLN A 147 15.34 3.64 3.51
C GLN A 147 13.94 3.32 3.00
N VAL A 148 13.15 2.57 3.76
CA VAL A 148 11.75 2.31 3.42
C VAL A 148 10.97 3.62 3.49
N CYS A 149 10.47 4.10 2.35
CA CYS A 149 9.67 5.32 2.28
C CYS A 149 8.18 5.05 2.14
N ASP A 150 7.80 3.92 1.55
CA ASP A 150 6.41 3.54 1.34
C ASP A 150 6.19 2.04 1.56
N VAL A 151 4.98 1.70 2.00
CA VAL A 151 4.51 0.33 2.21
C VAL A 151 3.13 0.17 1.60
N ALA A 152 2.99 -0.78 0.67
CA ALA A 152 1.73 -1.13 0.04
C ALA A 152 1.33 -2.57 0.39
N PHE A 153 0.12 -2.75 0.92
CA PHE A 153 -0.47 -4.08 1.14
C PHE A 153 -1.53 -4.34 0.09
N PHE A 154 -1.44 -5.47 -0.59
CA PHE A 154 -2.39 -5.83 -1.63
C PHE A 154 -2.55 -7.32 -1.73
N GLN A 155 -3.67 -7.71 -2.34
CA GLN A 155 -3.93 -9.07 -2.73
C GLN A 155 -3.58 -9.22 -4.21
N GLU A 156 -2.47 -9.88 -4.50
CA GLU A 156 -2.20 -10.36 -5.85
C GLU A 156 -2.71 -11.80 -5.96
N PRO A 157 -3.42 -12.17 -7.04
CA PRO A 157 -3.52 -13.57 -7.38
C PRO A 157 -2.10 -14.09 -7.56
N ILE A 158 -1.79 -15.28 -7.02
CA ILE A 158 -0.53 -15.97 -7.33
C ILE A 158 -0.56 -16.22 -8.84
N MET A 159 -0.05 -15.30 -9.64
CA MET A 159 0.26 -15.58 -11.02
C MET A 159 1.45 -16.51 -10.95
N ALA A 160 1.21 -17.79 -11.26
CA ALA A 160 2.29 -18.70 -11.58
C ALA A 160 3.22 -17.97 -12.55
N GLN A 161 4.51 -17.90 -12.21
CA GLN A 161 5.53 -17.39 -13.11
C GLN A 161 5.29 -18.00 -14.49
N GLU A 162 5.05 -17.17 -15.51
CA GLU A 162 5.19 -17.65 -16.88
C GLU A 162 6.63 -18.12 -17.04
N VAL A 163 6.74 -19.38 -17.46
CA VAL A 163 7.95 -20.20 -17.58
C VAL A 163 8.90 -19.65 -18.63
#